data_AF-A0A2A9LZZ7-F1
#
_entry.id   AF-A0A2A9LZZ7-F1
#
_cell.length_a   1.000
_cell.length_b   1.000
_cell.length_c   1.000
_cell.angle_alpha   90.00
_cell.angle_beta   90.00
_cell.angle_gamma   90.00
#
_symmetry.space_group_name_H-M   'P 1'
#
loop_
_entity.id
_entity.type
_entity.pdbx_description
1 polymer ?
#
loop_
_entity_poly.entity_id
_entity_poly.type
_entity_poly.pdbx_seq_one_letter_code
_entity_poly.pdbx_strand_id
1 'polypeptide(L)'
;MPVRHTLHLSLIGIICIYVCQRYTALITYWTHTVNLIVNTPGQLGEILSSARQAKGLTQAEAAMRIGVGQSRLSSLESMRTESLSLRQLLELTALYGLELSIRTKDGRDAADVEW
;
A
#
# COMPACT_ATOMS: atom_id res chain seq x y z
N MET A 1 24.00 -14.03 -47.86
CA MET A 1 23.87 -15.08 -46.84
C MET A 1 23.68 -14.44 -45.46
N PRO A 2 22.53 -14.64 -44.80
CA PRO A 2 22.44 -14.46 -43.34
C PRO A 2 22.02 -15.76 -42.66
N VAL A 3 22.79 -16.16 -41.65
CA VAL A 3 22.59 -17.37 -40.84
C VAL A 3 21.47 -17.09 -39.83
N ARG A 4 20.30 -17.73 -39.98
CA ARG A 4 19.21 -17.66 -39.00
C ARG A 4 19.53 -18.60 -37.84
N HIS A 5 20.00 -18.05 -36.72
CA HIS A 5 20.09 -18.80 -35.45
C HIS A 5 18.69 -18.98 -34.86
N THR A 6 18.08 -20.14 -35.13
CA THR A 6 16.86 -20.58 -34.44
C THR A 6 17.25 -21.06 -33.05
N LEU A 7 17.02 -20.24 -32.02
CA LEU A 7 17.19 -20.62 -30.62
C LEU A 7 16.16 -21.70 -30.27
N HIS A 8 16.59 -22.96 -30.20
CA HIS A 8 15.75 -24.08 -29.80
C HIS A 8 15.71 -24.16 -28.26
N LEU A 9 14.80 -23.40 -27.64
CA LEU A 9 14.59 -23.47 -26.20
C LEU A 9 14.00 -24.84 -25.83
N SER A 10 14.66 -25.55 -24.91
CA SER A 10 14.17 -26.80 -24.32
C SER A 10 12.81 -26.60 -23.65
N LEU A 11 11.97 -27.65 -23.61
CA LEU A 11 10.71 -27.69 -22.87
C LEU A 11 10.85 -27.19 -21.42
N ILE A 12 12.00 -27.45 -20.78
CA ILE A 12 12.33 -26.97 -19.43
C ILE A 12 12.48 -25.44 -19.39
N GLY A 13 13.08 -24.84 -20.43
CA GLY A 13 13.23 -23.39 -20.56
C GLY A 13 11.89 -22.69 -20.76
N ILE A 14 10.98 -23.29 -21.53
CA ILE A 14 9.63 -22.77 -21.74
C ILE A 14 8.80 -22.84 -20.46
N ILE A 15 8.87 -23.96 -19.72
CA ILE A 15 8.20 -24.09 -18.41
C ILE A 15 8.77 -23.08 -17.41
N CYS A 16 10.08 -22.86 -17.38
CA CYS A 16 10.73 -21.88 -16.50
C CYS A 16 10.27 -20.45 -16.79
N ILE A 17 10.21 -20.05 -18.08
CA ILE A 17 9.66 -18.75 -18.48
C ILE A 17 8.18 -18.66 -18.11
N TYR A 18 7.39 -19.71 -18.35
CA TYR A 18 5.96 -19.70 -18.05
C TYR A 18 5.67 -19.62 -16.54
N VAL A 19 6.43 -20.32 -15.70
CA VAL A 19 6.33 -20.23 -14.23
C VAL A 19 6.78 -18.86 -13.75
N CYS A 20 7.93 -18.35 -14.22
CA CYS A 20 8.43 -17.03 -13.85
C CYS A 20 7.46 -15.90 -14.28
N GLN A 21 6.88 -16.02 -15.49
CA GLN A 21 5.90 -15.08 -16.03
C GLN A 21 4.54 -15.18 -15.33
N ARG A 22 4.15 -16.36 -14.82
CA ARG A 22 2.96 -16.50 -13.95
C ARG A 22 3.20 -15.92 -12.55
N TYR A 23 4.41 -16.03 -12.01
CA TYR A 23 4.77 -15.42 -10.73
C TYR A 23 4.77 -13.89 -10.80
N THR A 24 5.25 -13.29 -11.90
CA THR A 24 5.19 -11.82 -12.07
C THR A 24 3.78 -11.33 -12.38
N ALA A 25 3.00 -12.06 -13.18
CA ALA A 25 1.61 -11.74 -13.44
C ALA A 25 0.79 -11.67 -12.14
N LEU A 26 0.94 -12.63 -11.22
CA LEU A 26 0.21 -12.62 -9.95
C LEU A 26 0.50 -11.40 -9.06
N ILE A 27 1.68 -10.78 -9.18
CA ILE A 27 2.03 -9.56 -8.44
C ILE A 27 1.40 -8.31 -9.10
N THR A 28 1.20 -8.32 -10.42
CA THR A 28 0.57 -7.21 -11.16
C THR A 28 -0.97 -7.28 -11.17
N TYR A 29 -1.57 -8.47 -11.15
CA TYR A 29 -3.04 -8.65 -11.19
C TYR A 29 -3.77 -8.29 -9.87
N TRP A 30 -3.04 -7.84 -8.85
CA TRP A 30 -3.60 -7.48 -7.54
C TRP A 30 -3.47 -5.99 -7.20
N THR A 31 -3.48 -5.09 -8.20
CA THR A 31 -3.77 -3.66 -7.94
C THR A 31 -5.27 -3.42 -7.89
N HIS A 32 -5.99 -4.12 -7.00
CA HIS A 32 -7.36 -3.74 -6.69
C HIS A 32 -7.29 -2.54 -5.74
N THR A 33 -7.81 -1.39 -6.15
CA THR A 33 -7.95 -0.19 -5.32
C THR A 33 -8.91 -0.49 -4.17
N VAL A 34 -8.36 -0.81 -3.00
CA VAL A 34 -9.17 -1.11 -1.81
C VAL A 34 -9.70 0.19 -1.23
N ASN A 35 -11.00 0.46 -1.36
CA ASN A 35 -11.65 1.57 -0.66
C ASN A 35 -11.97 1.11 0.76
N LEU A 36 -11.13 1.52 1.72
CA LEU A 36 -11.28 1.14 3.12
C LEU A 36 -12.04 2.23 3.88
N ILE A 37 -13.14 1.87 4.53
CA ILE A 37 -13.93 2.78 5.34
C ILE A 37 -13.44 2.71 6.79
N VAL A 38 -12.91 3.82 7.28
CA VAL A 38 -12.42 3.97 8.66
C VAL A 38 -13.51 4.61 9.52
N ASN A 39 -14.01 3.87 10.51
CA ASN A 39 -14.99 4.38 11.48
C ASN A 39 -14.37 4.59 12.87
N THR A 40 -13.25 3.92 13.16
CA THR A 40 -12.58 4.02 14.47
C THR A 40 -11.09 4.31 14.30
N PRO A 41 -10.45 4.94 15.31
CA PRO A 41 -8.99 5.14 15.31
C PRO A 41 -8.22 3.81 15.21
N GLY A 42 -8.81 2.72 15.70
CA GLY A 42 -8.21 1.39 15.62
C GLY A 42 -8.06 0.86 14.22
N GLN A 43 -9.13 0.98 13.43
CA GLN A 43 -9.10 0.59 12.03
C GLN A 43 -8.05 1.39 11.26
N LEU A 44 -7.87 2.68 11.59
CA LEU A 44 -6.82 3.49 10.98
C LEU A 44 -5.42 2.98 11.31
N GLY A 45 -5.16 2.64 12.58
CA GLY A 45 -3.87 2.09 13.02
C GLY A 45 -3.53 0.77 12.32
N GLU A 46 -4.50 -0.12 12.19
CA GLU A 46 -4.34 -1.39 11.45
C GLU A 46 -4.03 -1.13 9.97
N ILE A 47 -4.76 -0.24 9.31
CA ILE A 47 -4.53 0.11 7.90
C ILE A 47 -3.13 0.68 7.69
N LEU A 48 -2.69 1.59 8.56
CA LEU A 48 -1.34 2.17 8.49
C LEU A 48 -0.26 1.10 8.70
N SER A 49 -0.44 0.20 9.66
CA SER A 49 0.49 -0.92 9.90
C SER A 49 0.56 -1.89 8.72
N SER A 50 -0.59 -2.27 8.16
CA SER A 50 -0.66 -3.14 6.97
C SER A 50 -0.04 -2.47 5.75
N ALA A 51 -0.28 -1.18 5.52
CA ALA A 51 0.31 -0.44 4.41
C ALA A 51 1.83 -0.30 4.56
N ARG A 52 2.33 -0.08 5.78
CA ARG A 52 3.77 -0.10 6.08
C ARG A 52 4.40 -1.45 5.72
N GLN A 53 3.77 -2.54 6.14
CA GLN A 53 4.23 -3.90 5.86
C GLN A 53 4.21 -4.20 4.34
N ALA A 54 3.18 -3.73 3.63
CA ALA A 54 3.09 -3.85 2.17
C ALA A 54 4.21 -3.10 1.43
N LYS A 55 4.74 -2.01 2.01
CA LYS A 55 5.93 -1.30 1.53
C LYS A 55 7.25 -1.91 1.98
N GLY A 56 7.23 -3.00 2.76
CA GLY A 56 8.43 -3.66 3.27
C GLY A 56 9.21 -2.84 4.29
N LEU A 57 8.57 -1.85 4.92
CA LEU A 57 9.23 -0.96 5.88
C LEU A 57 9.10 -1.47 7.31
N THR A 58 10.18 -1.38 8.09
CA THR A 58 10.12 -1.53 9.54
C THR A 58 9.54 -0.27 10.21
N GLN A 59 9.06 -0.40 11.45
CA GLN A 59 8.58 0.76 12.22
C GLN A 59 9.68 1.81 12.41
N ALA A 60 10.94 1.39 12.61
CA ALA A 60 12.05 2.33 12.77
C ALA A 60 12.31 3.15 11.49
N GLU A 61 12.30 2.50 10.33
CA GLU A 61 12.55 3.16 9.05
C GLU A 61 11.40 4.10 8.64
N ALA A 62 10.15 3.72 8.93
CA ALA A 62 9.01 4.60 8.70
C ALA A 62 9.05 5.81 9.65
N ALA A 63 9.32 5.57 10.94
CA ALA A 63 9.39 6.62 11.96
C ALA A 63 10.50 7.64 11.65
N MET A 64 11.67 7.17 11.22
CA MET A 64 12.78 8.02 10.80
C MET A 64 12.43 8.91 9.62
N ARG A 65 11.68 8.41 8.62
CA ARG A 65 11.28 9.18 7.44
C ARG A 65 10.27 10.29 7.74
N ILE A 66 9.45 10.12 8.77
CA ILE A 66 8.49 11.16 9.22
C ILE A 66 9.01 11.94 10.44
N GLY A 67 10.27 11.74 10.84
CA GLY A 67 10.89 12.47 11.95
C GLY A 67 10.29 12.17 13.33
N VAL A 68 9.74 10.97 13.55
CA VAL A 68 9.24 10.52 14.86
C VAL A 68 10.06 9.36 15.43
N GLY A 69 9.93 9.10 16.72
CA GLY A 69 10.55 7.93 17.36
C GLY A 69 9.83 6.63 17.00
N GLN A 70 10.56 5.52 16.89
CA GLN A 70 9.99 4.20 16.58
C GLN A 70 8.92 3.76 17.59
N SER A 71 9.15 3.97 18.90
CA SER A 71 8.17 3.67 19.95
C SER A 71 6.87 4.47 19.77
N ARG A 72 6.99 5.72 19.33
CA ARG A 72 5.85 6.60 19.03
C ARG A 72 5.03 6.03 17.87
N LEU A 73 5.69 5.65 16.78
CA LEU A 73 5.00 5.01 15.64
C LEU A 73 4.35 3.68 16.04
N SER A 74 4.99 2.89 16.91
CA SER A 74 4.41 1.64 17.42
C SER A 74 3.17 1.88 18.29
N SER A 75 3.18 2.89 19.17
CA SER A 75 2.01 3.32 19.94
C SER A 75 0.87 3.77 19.03
N LEU A 76 1.18 4.53 17.97
CA LEU A 76 0.22 5.00 16.97
C LEU A 76 -0.42 3.84 16.20
N GLU A 77 0.36 2.84 15.78
CA GLU A 77 -0.16 1.65 15.09
C GLU A 77 -0.93 0.71 16.03
N SER A 78 -0.58 0.66 17.31
CA SER A 78 -1.14 -0.27 18.31
C SER A 78 -2.30 0.32 19.13
N MET A 79 -2.95 1.39 18.65
CA MET A 79 -4.08 2.04 19.31
C MET A 79 -3.80 2.61 20.70
N ARG A 80 -2.55 2.88 21.07
CA ARG A 80 -2.22 3.45 22.37
C ARG A 80 -2.19 4.98 22.26
N THR A 81 -3.19 5.61 22.88
CA THR A 81 -3.26 6.97 23.47
C THR A 81 -2.24 8.01 22.95
N GLU A 82 -2.01 8.07 21.64
CA GLU A 82 -1.14 9.08 21.07
C GLU A 82 -1.91 9.83 20.01
N SER A 83 -1.95 11.15 20.20
CA SER A 83 -2.50 12.08 19.25
C SER A 83 -1.62 12.09 17.99
N LEU A 84 -2.17 11.56 16.91
CA LEU A 84 -1.62 11.72 15.58
C LEU A 84 -2.00 13.11 15.08
N SER A 85 -1.03 13.98 14.78
CA SER A 85 -1.36 15.23 14.12
C SER A 85 -1.80 14.95 12.68
N LEU A 86 -2.73 15.77 12.16
CA LEU A 86 -3.20 15.63 10.77
C LEU A 86 -2.04 15.68 9.77
N ARG A 87 -1.02 16.50 10.03
CA ARG A 87 0.20 16.56 9.21
C ARG A 87 0.90 15.21 9.15
N GLN A 88 1.16 14.59 10.31
CA GLN A 88 1.84 13.29 10.39
C GLN A 88 1.00 12.18 9.74
N LEU A 89 -0.32 12.25 9.86
CA LEU A 89 -1.21 11.33 9.15
C LEU A 89 -0.99 11.44 7.63
N LEU A 90 -1.02 12.66 7.09
CA LEU A 90 -0.85 12.90 5.66
C LEU A 90 0.54 12.48 5.17
N GLU A 91 1.58 12.75 5.96
CA GLU A 91 2.96 12.31 5.67
C GLU A 91 3.08 10.78 5.65
N LEU A 92 2.45 10.08 6.61
CA LEU A 92 2.40 8.62 6.63
C LEU A 92 1.64 8.07 5.43
N THR A 93 0.47 8.64 5.11
CA THR A 93 -0.29 8.19 3.94
C THR A 93 0.51 8.39 2.65
N ALA A 94 1.20 9.54 2.49
CA ALA A 94 2.06 9.78 1.34
C ALA A 94 3.25 8.79 1.28
N LEU A 95 3.90 8.54 2.41
CA LEU A 95 5.00 7.57 2.51
C LEU A 95 4.57 6.16 2.13
N TYR A 96 3.34 5.78 2.50
CA TYR A 96 2.79 4.46 2.23
C TYR A 96 2.07 4.37 0.87
N GLY A 97 1.96 5.48 0.13
CA GLY A 97 1.23 5.53 -1.14
C GLY A 97 -0.28 5.37 -0.98
N LEU A 98 -0.82 5.81 0.16
CA LEU A 98 -2.26 5.90 0.44
C LEU A 98 -2.75 7.32 0.15
N GLU A 99 -4.02 7.43 -0.24
CA GLU A 99 -4.74 8.71 -0.30
C GLU A 99 -5.87 8.75 0.73
N LEU A 100 -6.04 9.90 1.37
CA LEU A 100 -7.15 10.15 2.29
C LEU A 100 -8.31 10.78 1.51
N SER A 101 -9.44 10.09 1.48
CA SER A 101 -10.69 10.59 0.88
C SER A 101 -11.76 10.76 1.97
N ILE A 102 -12.47 11.89 1.93
CA ILE A 102 -13.58 12.18 2.85
C ILE A 102 -14.87 11.94 2.08
N ARG A 103 -15.71 11.06 2.61
CA ARG A 103 -17.01 10.70 2.02
C ARG A 103 -18.13 10.91 3.02
N THR A 104 -19.31 11.26 2.52
CA THR A 104 -20.54 11.29 3.30
C THR A 104 -20.91 9.86 3.72
N LYS A 105 -21.37 9.68 4.98
CA LYS A 105 -21.71 8.37 5.56
C LYS A 105 -22.97 7.76 4.93
N ASP A 106 -23.94 8.61 4.61
CA ASP A 106 -25.03 8.28 3.71
C ASP A 106 -24.55 8.57 2.31
N GLY A 107 -24.56 7.59 1.41
CA GLY A 107 -24.21 7.73 -0.01
C GLY A 107 -25.12 8.65 -0.82
N ARG A 108 -25.63 9.73 -0.22
CA ARG A 108 -26.06 10.92 -0.95
C ARG A 108 -24.79 11.55 -1.48
N ASP A 109 -24.51 11.26 -2.74
CA ASP A 109 -23.53 12.00 -3.53
C ASP A 109 -23.78 13.48 -3.27
N ALA A 110 -22.77 14.16 -2.72
CA ALA A 110 -22.72 15.61 -2.61
C ALA A 110 -22.50 16.25 -4.00
N ALA A 111 -23.19 15.72 -5.03
CA ALA A 111 -23.31 16.33 -6.35
C ALA A 111 -24.30 17.51 -6.35
N ASP A 112 -24.94 17.78 -5.20
CA ASP A 112 -25.92 18.86 -5.02
C ASP A 112 -25.56 19.68 -3.76
N VAL A 113 -24.35 20.24 -3.73
CA VAL A 113 -24.06 21.38 -2.85
C VAL A 113 -23.27 22.39 -3.68
N GLU A 114 -24.03 23.23 -4.38
CA GLU A 114 -23.54 24.50 -4.93
C GLU A 114 -23.14 25.41 -3.75
N TRP A 115 -21.97 26.04 -3.88
CA TRP A 115 -21.16 26.69 -2.84
C TRP A 115 -21.89 27.69 -1.94
#